data_AF-A0A8T5M371-F1
#
_entry.id   AF-A0A8T5M371-F1
#
_cell.length_a   1.000
_cell.length_b   1.000
_cell.length_c   1.000
_cell.angle_alpha   90.00
_cell.angle_beta   90.00
_cell.angle_gamma   90.00
#
_symmetry.space_group_name_H-M   'P 1'
#
loop_
_entity.id
_entity.type
_entity.pdbx_description
1 polymer ?
#
loop_
_entity_poly.entity_id
_entity_poly.type
_entity_poly.pdbx_seq_one_letter_code
_entity_poly.pdbx_strand_id
1 'polypeptide(L)'
;MKTISIVLIAALVLLVACSNSGPTGDVVLDDGDTKLTSDGSGKVVMENDEAKVTVEGDDEDAKITIESDDGDQVIEAKSGTDSWCSEGAEWSSSGSEGDAQMVIVGIVDSGKYKDYCHVTYDFDSAGGQGNMDMYFNEEGNGYQVMEVNGQKFESEWSE
;
A
#
# COMPACT_ATOMS: atom_id res chain seq x y z
N MET A 1 -11.99 16.07 -5.69
CA MET A 1 -11.44 15.91 -7.06
C MET A 1 -9.99 16.38 -7.20
N LYS A 2 -9.44 17.24 -6.31
CA LYS A 2 -8.03 17.67 -6.34
C LYS A 2 -7.03 16.62 -5.83
N THR A 3 -7.42 15.81 -4.84
CA THR A 3 -6.60 14.74 -4.23
C THR A 3 -6.12 13.70 -5.24
N ILE A 4 -6.93 13.41 -6.27
CA ILE A 4 -6.61 12.44 -7.33
C ILE A 4 -5.40 12.89 -8.16
N SER A 5 -5.17 14.21 -8.32
CA SER A 5 -4.04 14.71 -9.11
C SER A 5 -2.69 14.55 -8.39
N ILE A 6 -2.66 14.71 -7.06
CA ILE A 6 -1.42 14.59 -6.27
C ILE A 6 -0.97 13.13 -6.18
N VAL A 7 -1.92 12.21 -5.95
CA VAL A 7 -1.64 10.77 -5.91
C VAL A 7 -1.14 10.26 -7.26
N LEU A 8 -1.70 10.75 -8.38
CA LEU A 8 -1.24 10.36 -9.72
C LEU A 8 0.18 10.84 -10.02
N ILE A 9 0.55 12.04 -9.58
CA ILE A 9 1.90 12.58 -9.78
C ILE A 9 2.90 11.85 -8.87
N ALA A 10 2.56 11.56 -7.62
CA ALA A 10 3.40 10.75 -6.73
C ALA A 10 3.61 9.33 -7.27
N ALA A 11 2.56 8.69 -7.82
CA ALA A 11 2.66 7.40 -8.50
C ALA A 11 3.52 7.45 -9.78
N LEU A 12 3.47 8.56 -10.52
CA LEU A 12 4.33 8.77 -11.70
C LEU A 12 5.81 8.94 -11.30
N VAL A 13 6.08 9.53 -10.14
CA VAL A 13 7.44 9.69 -9.60
C VAL A 13 8.00 8.37 -9.08
N LEU A 14 7.17 7.53 -8.44
CA LEU A 14 7.52 6.13 -8.08
C LEU A 14 7.97 5.31 -9.30
N LEU A 15 7.29 5.45 -10.45
CA LEU A 15 7.69 4.78 -11.70
C LEU A 15 9.06 5.23 -12.24
N VAL A 16 9.46 6.48 -11.98
CA VAL A 16 10.75 7.02 -12.44
C VAL A 16 11.89 6.63 -11.48
N ALA A 17 11.60 6.49 -10.19
CA ALA A 17 12.60 6.13 -9.17
C ALA A 17 13.05 4.66 -9.26
N CYS A 18 12.14 3.72 -9.55
CA CYS A 18 12.48 2.28 -9.62
C CYS A 18 13.24 1.85 -10.88
N SER A 19 13.49 2.74 -11.86
CA SER A 19 13.98 2.33 -13.19
C SER A 19 15.42 2.71 -13.53
N ASN A 20 16.18 3.42 -12.67
CA ASN A 20 17.53 3.86 -13.07
C ASN A 20 18.55 3.84 -11.94
N SER A 21 19.45 2.85 -12.02
CA SER A 21 20.81 2.90 -11.49
C SER A 21 21.68 3.90 -12.29
N GLY A 22 21.31 5.18 -12.23
CA GLY A 22 21.98 6.33 -12.88
C GLY A 22 21.96 7.56 -11.95
N PRO A 23 22.80 8.58 -12.21
CA PRO A 23 23.55 9.31 -11.18
C PRO A 23 22.65 9.89 -10.07
N THR A 24 22.94 9.45 -8.85
CA THR A 24 22.45 9.90 -7.55
C THR A 24 22.85 11.37 -7.31
N GLY A 25 22.12 12.30 -7.90
CA GLY A 25 22.29 13.73 -7.66
C GLY A 25 20.99 14.31 -7.11
N ASP A 26 21.13 15.27 -6.19
CA ASP A 26 19.98 16.01 -5.68
C ASP A 26 19.25 16.69 -6.85
N VAL A 27 17.94 16.44 -6.95
CA VAL A 27 17.07 17.10 -7.94
C VAL A 27 16.12 18.01 -7.19
N VAL A 28 16.04 19.27 -7.62
CA VAL A 28 15.05 20.24 -7.12
C VAL A 28 14.29 20.81 -8.31
N LEU A 29 12.98 20.62 -8.33
CA LEU A 29 12.05 21.26 -9.25
C LEU A 29 11.14 22.18 -8.44
N ASP A 30 11.00 23.42 -8.86
CA ASP A 30 10.23 24.45 -8.16
C ASP A 30 9.54 25.34 -9.21
N ASP A 31 8.21 25.37 -9.19
CA ASP A 31 7.40 26.23 -10.06
C ASP A 31 6.79 27.44 -9.34
N GLY A 32 7.13 27.63 -8.06
CA GLY A 32 6.61 28.68 -7.18
C GLY A 32 5.40 28.27 -6.35
N ASP A 33 4.60 27.31 -6.82
CA ASP A 33 3.41 26.81 -6.11
C ASP A 33 3.66 25.40 -5.56
N THR A 34 4.54 24.61 -6.19
CA THR A 34 4.90 23.26 -5.80
C THR A 34 6.41 23.06 -5.92
N LYS A 35 6.98 22.45 -4.88
CA LYS A 35 8.39 22.10 -4.81
C LYS A 35 8.55 20.58 -4.73
N LEU A 36 9.39 20.03 -5.59
CA LEU A 36 9.78 18.62 -5.57
C LEU A 36 11.29 18.52 -5.35
N THR A 37 11.70 17.75 -4.34
CA THR A 37 13.10 17.48 -4.03
C THR A 37 13.35 15.98 -3.96
N SER A 38 14.42 15.50 -4.60
CA SER A 38 14.97 14.16 -4.37
C SER A 38 16.42 14.30 -3.91
N ASP A 39 16.83 13.51 -2.94
CA ASP A 39 18.20 13.54 -2.38
C ASP A 39 19.12 12.44 -2.96
N GLY A 40 18.66 11.78 -4.03
CA GLY A 40 19.41 10.69 -4.68
C GLY A 40 19.61 9.44 -3.82
N SER A 41 19.03 9.38 -2.61
CA SER A 41 19.13 8.25 -1.69
C SER A 41 17.88 7.36 -1.64
N GLY A 42 16.91 7.62 -2.53
CA GLY A 42 15.60 6.96 -2.55
C GLY A 42 14.50 7.77 -1.88
N LYS A 43 14.82 8.94 -1.31
CA LYS A 43 13.82 9.87 -0.77
C LYS A 43 13.39 10.90 -1.83
N VAL A 44 12.09 11.14 -1.88
CA VAL A 44 11.47 12.22 -2.64
C VAL A 44 10.49 12.97 -1.73
N VAL A 45 10.54 14.29 -1.74
CA VAL A 45 9.59 15.16 -1.04
C VAL A 45 8.92 16.07 -2.04
N MET A 46 7.60 16.15 -2.00
CA MET A 46 6.78 17.12 -2.71
C MET A 46 6.06 17.98 -1.67
N GLU A 47 6.08 19.30 -1.83
CA GLU A 47 5.49 20.23 -0.88
C GLU A 47 4.84 21.40 -1.62
N ASN A 48 3.66 21.81 -1.14
CA ASN A 48 2.98 23.05 -1.51
C ASN A 48 2.31 23.65 -0.26
N ASP A 49 1.57 24.75 -0.44
CA ASP A 49 0.88 25.43 0.67
C ASP A 49 -0.23 24.59 1.34
N GLU A 50 -0.69 23.49 0.71
CA GLU A 50 -1.78 22.65 1.21
C GLU A 50 -1.26 21.37 1.91
N ALA A 51 -0.15 20.79 1.44
CA ALA A 51 0.35 19.51 1.93
C ALA A 51 1.84 19.27 1.62
N LYS A 52 2.42 18.34 2.38
CA LYS A 52 3.75 17.77 2.16
C LYS A 52 3.68 16.25 2.04
N VAL A 53 4.15 15.73 0.92
CA VAL A 53 4.24 14.29 0.64
C VAL A 53 5.70 13.87 0.63
N THR A 54 6.06 12.92 1.47
CA THR A 54 7.38 12.29 1.51
C THR A 54 7.25 10.84 1.07
N VAL A 55 7.97 10.45 0.03
CA VAL A 55 8.13 9.07 -0.40
C VAL A 55 9.57 8.67 -0.08
N GLU A 56 9.76 7.56 0.63
CA GLU A 56 11.07 6.99 0.88
C GLU A 56 10.99 5.47 0.85
N GLY A 57 12.04 4.82 0.37
CA GLY A 57 12.03 3.39 0.20
C GLY A 57 13.16 2.92 -0.69
N ASP A 58 13.23 1.60 -0.81
CA ASP A 58 14.11 0.88 -1.71
C ASP A 58 13.29 -0.15 -2.50
N ASP A 59 13.96 -1.16 -3.05
CA ASP A 59 13.30 -2.22 -3.84
C ASP A 59 12.45 -3.15 -2.97
N GLU A 60 12.69 -3.20 -1.65
CA GLU A 60 12.03 -4.11 -0.72
C GLU A 60 10.96 -3.44 0.13
N ASP A 61 11.17 -2.19 0.56
CA ASP A 61 10.27 -1.45 1.44
C ASP A 61 9.99 -0.04 0.89
N ALA A 62 8.75 0.43 1.06
CA ALA A 62 8.36 1.80 0.72
C ALA A 62 7.46 2.41 1.81
N LYS A 63 7.65 3.70 2.05
CA LYS A 63 6.86 4.52 2.97
C LYS A 63 6.48 5.82 2.29
N ILE A 64 5.20 6.16 2.36
CA ILE A 64 4.64 7.42 1.90
C ILE A 64 4.02 8.11 3.11
N THR A 65 4.47 9.31 3.42
CA THR A 65 3.91 10.17 4.47
C THR A 65 3.29 11.39 3.82
N ILE A 66 2.02 11.66 4.12
CA ILE A 66 1.27 12.81 3.65
C ILE A 66 0.93 13.63 4.89
N GLU A 67 1.45 14.86 4.96
CA GLU A 67 1.18 15.82 6.03
C GLU A 67 0.29 16.92 5.45
N SER A 68 -0.84 17.22 6.08
CA SER A 68 -1.77 18.27 5.64
C SER A 68 -2.53 18.87 6.81
N ASP A 69 -3.18 20.02 6.57
CA ASP A 69 -4.02 20.67 7.59
C ASP A 69 -5.23 19.81 8.02
N ASP A 70 -5.68 18.89 7.15
CA ASP A 70 -6.80 17.98 7.42
C ASP A 70 -6.35 16.70 8.18
N GLY A 71 -5.05 16.56 8.42
CA GLY A 71 -4.44 15.45 9.13
C GLY A 71 -3.36 14.74 8.32
N ASP A 72 -2.64 13.86 9.02
CA ASP A 72 -1.53 13.11 8.44
C ASP A 72 -1.99 11.70 8.04
N GLN A 73 -1.40 11.18 6.98
CA GLN A 73 -1.57 9.80 6.52
C GLN A 73 -0.20 9.16 6.26
N VAL A 74 -0.02 7.92 6.70
CA VAL A 74 1.17 7.11 6.42
C VAL A 74 0.76 5.84 5.73
N ILE A 75 1.37 5.55 4.58
CA ILE A 75 1.20 4.33 3.82
C ILE A 75 2.55 3.61 3.81
N GLU A 76 2.57 2.34 4.17
CA GLU A 76 3.77 1.50 4.13
C GLU A 76 3.49 0.29 3.24
N ALA A 77 4.49 -0.11 2.48
CA ALA A 77 4.46 -1.31 1.66
C ALA A 77 5.78 -2.04 1.84
N LYS A 78 5.70 -3.36 1.92
CA LYS A 78 6.85 -4.25 2.02
C LYS A 78 6.67 -5.39 1.04
N SER A 79 7.71 -5.67 0.30
CA SER A 79 7.77 -6.79 -0.62
C SER A 79 7.78 -8.12 0.13
N GLY A 80 7.25 -9.14 -0.54
CA GLY A 80 7.29 -10.52 -0.06
C GLY A 80 8.28 -11.34 -0.89
N THR A 81 8.15 -12.65 -0.77
CA THR A 81 8.90 -13.59 -1.61
C THR A 81 8.59 -13.43 -3.10
N ASP A 82 9.57 -13.73 -3.96
CA ASP A 82 9.40 -13.79 -5.42
C ASP A 82 8.64 -15.06 -5.83
N SER A 83 7.32 -14.98 -5.70
CA SER A 83 6.36 -16.08 -5.74
C SER A 83 5.02 -15.51 -6.21
N TRP A 84 4.19 -16.34 -6.86
CA TRP A 84 2.83 -15.92 -7.26
C TRP A 84 1.97 -15.54 -6.05
N CYS A 85 2.23 -16.18 -4.91
CA CYS A 85 1.75 -15.76 -3.60
C CYS A 85 2.93 -15.18 -2.86
N SER A 86 3.12 -13.88 -2.97
CA SER A 86 4.28 -13.15 -2.44
C SER A 86 4.26 -13.12 -0.90
N GLU A 87 4.51 -14.27 -0.27
CA GLU A 87 4.45 -14.47 1.17
C GLU A 87 5.31 -13.43 1.90
N GLY A 88 4.74 -12.84 2.94
CA GLY A 88 5.37 -11.78 3.72
C GLY A 88 5.26 -10.38 3.10
N ALA A 89 4.61 -10.24 1.93
CA ALA A 89 4.28 -8.93 1.41
C ALA A 89 3.22 -8.26 2.30
N GLU A 90 3.41 -6.99 2.59
CA GLU A 90 2.56 -6.23 3.49
C GLU A 90 2.22 -4.88 2.86
N TRP A 91 1.02 -4.39 3.15
CA TRP A 91 0.62 -3.02 2.87
C TRP A 91 -0.13 -2.50 4.09
N SER A 92 0.12 -1.27 4.49
CA SER A 92 -0.67 -0.61 5.53
C SER A 92 -0.95 0.83 5.15
N SER A 93 -2.04 1.35 5.68
CA SER A 93 -2.36 2.78 5.70
C SER A 93 -2.83 3.13 7.10
N SER A 94 -2.34 4.23 7.65
CA SER A 94 -2.79 4.77 8.92
C SER A 94 -3.02 6.27 8.80
N GLY A 95 -4.04 6.78 9.49
CA GLY A 95 -4.39 8.19 9.41
C GLY A 95 -5.65 8.54 10.19
N SER A 96 -6.05 9.81 10.10
CA SER A 96 -7.21 10.34 10.84
C SER A 96 -8.55 9.71 10.46
N GLU A 97 -8.67 9.15 9.25
CA GLU A 97 -9.90 8.50 8.76
C GLU A 97 -10.00 7.00 9.13
N GLY A 98 -8.90 6.42 9.60
CA GLY A 98 -8.81 5.01 9.96
C GLY A 98 -7.52 4.36 9.46
N ASP A 99 -7.34 3.13 9.93
CA ASP A 99 -6.21 2.27 9.66
C ASP A 99 -6.66 1.06 8.82
N ALA A 100 -5.76 0.59 7.96
CA ALA A 100 -5.94 -0.64 7.20
C ALA A 100 -4.59 -1.34 7.07
N GLN A 101 -4.61 -2.67 7.09
CA GLN A 101 -3.44 -3.50 6.89
C GLN A 101 -3.80 -4.73 6.06
N MET A 102 -2.97 -5.02 5.07
CA MET A 102 -3.01 -6.24 4.27
C MET A 102 -1.72 -7.01 4.47
N VAL A 103 -1.80 -8.32 4.67
CA VAL A 103 -0.63 -9.21 4.73
C VAL A 103 -0.88 -10.43 3.86
N ILE A 104 0.05 -10.74 2.96
CA ILE A 104 0.07 -12.01 2.24
C ILE A 104 0.71 -13.06 3.15
N VAL A 105 -0.11 -13.90 3.75
CA VAL A 105 0.31 -14.92 4.73
C VAL A 105 1.09 -16.06 4.07
N GLY A 106 0.77 -16.38 2.82
CA GLY A 106 1.42 -17.44 2.06
C GLY A 106 0.45 -18.53 1.58
N ILE A 107 1.00 -19.62 1.08
CA ILE A 107 0.21 -20.75 0.57
C ILE A 107 -0.30 -21.58 1.73
N VAL A 108 -1.59 -21.93 1.69
CA VAL A 108 -2.19 -22.80 2.70
C VAL A 108 -1.82 -24.26 2.44
N ASP A 109 -1.16 -24.90 3.40
CA ASP A 109 -0.65 -26.27 3.26
C ASP A 109 -1.71 -27.38 3.37
N SER A 110 -2.88 -27.10 3.96
CA SER A 110 -3.88 -28.12 4.25
C SER A 110 -5.29 -27.59 4.47
N GLY A 111 -6.28 -28.49 4.49
CA GLY A 111 -7.68 -28.15 4.73
C GLY A 111 -8.42 -27.69 3.48
N LYS A 112 -9.51 -26.95 3.69
CA LYS A 112 -10.41 -26.51 2.61
C LYS A 112 -9.72 -25.60 1.60
N TYR A 113 -8.85 -24.71 2.07
CA TYR A 113 -8.15 -23.72 1.26
C TYR A 113 -6.78 -24.20 0.82
N LYS A 114 -6.50 -25.50 0.90
CA LYS A 114 -5.21 -26.07 0.53
C LYS A 114 -4.82 -25.62 -0.89
N ASP A 115 -3.58 -25.18 -1.05
CA ASP A 115 -2.97 -24.66 -2.28
C ASP A 115 -3.50 -23.27 -2.73
N TYR A 116 -4.30 -22.58 -1.90
CA TYR A 116 -4.69 -21.18 -2.11
C TYR A 116 -3.68 -20.24 -1.41
N CYS A 117 -3.46 -19.06 -1.99
CA CYS A 117 -2.78 -17.95 -1.35
C CYS A 117 -3.72 -17.30 -0.34
N HIS A 118 -3.29 -17.22 0.90
CA HIS A 118 -4.02 -16.57 1.99
C HIS A 118 -3.54 -15.13 2.16
N VAL A 119 -4.48 -14.20 2.18
CA VAL A 119 -4.27 -12.79 2.47
C VAL A 119 -5.19 -12.38 3.61
N THR A 120 -4.65 -11.71 4.62
CA THR A 120 -5.46 -11.08 5.68
C THR A 120 -5.59 -9.60 5.39
N TYR A 121 -6.77 -9.06 5.65
CA TYR A 121 -7.07 -7.64 5.56
C TYR A 121 -7.77 -7.18 6.84
N ASP A 122 -7.06 -6.38 7.63
CA ASP A 122 -7.57 -5.74 8.84
C ASP A 122 -7.90 -4.28 8.53
N PHE A 123 -8.98 -3.78 9.10
CA PHE A 123 -9.33 -2.37 9.02
C PHE A 123 -9.97 -1.88 10.31
N ASP A 124 -9.66 -0.65 10.67
CA ASP A 124 -10.27 0.08 11.78
C ASP A 124 -10.62 1.49 11.29
N SER A 125 -11.89 1.84 11.28
CA SER A 125 -12.35 3.13 10.78
C SER A 125 -13.51 3.64 11.62
N ALA A 126 -13.92 4.89 11.39
CA ALA A 126 -15.15 5.43 11.99
C ALA A 126 -16.41 4.59 11.66
N GLY A 127 -16.38 3.81 10.57
CA GLY A 127 -17.46 2.90 10.17
C GLY A 127 -17.47 1.54 10.89
N GLY A 128 -16.41 1.25 11.65
CA GLY A 128 -16.22 0.00 12.37
C GLY A 128 -14.85 -0.63 12.12
N GLN A 129 -14.56 -1.65 12.93
CA GLN A 129 -13.38 -2.50 12.83
C GLN A 129 -13.77 -3.88 12.31
N GLY A 130 -12.88 -4.52 11.56
CA GLY A 130 -13.10 -5.86 11.05
C GLY A 130 -11.85 -6.49 10.49
N ASN A 131 -11.94 -7.80 10.29
CA ASN A 131 -10.93 -8.60 9.61
C ASN A 131 -11.59 -9.39 8.48
N MET A 132 -10.87 -9.53 7.38
CA MET A 132 -11.24 -10.33 6.23
C MET A 132 -10.08 -11.20 5.83
N ASP A 133 -10.29 -12.51 5.82
CA ASP A 133 -9.39 -13.46 5.17
C ASP A 133 -9.83 -13.64 3.71
N MET A 134 -8.90 -13.54 2.78
CA MET A 134 -9.09 -13.85 1.38
C MET A 134 -8.21 -15.03 1.01
N TYR A 135 -8.75 -15.97 0.24
CA TYR A 135 -8.06 -17.13 -0.28
C TYR A 135 -8.25 -17.15 -1.78
N PHE A 136 -7.19 -17.14 -2.58
CA PHE A 136 -7.30 -17.27 -4.03
C PHE A 136 -6.25 -18.19 -4.63
N ASN A 137 -6.58 -18.82 -5.76
CA ASN A 137 -5.65 -19.66 -6.51
C ASN A 137 -5.17 -18.95 -7.78
N GLU A 138 -4.18 -19.52 -8.47
CA GLU A 138 -3.64 -18.97 -9.73
C GLU A 138 -4.67 -18.89 -10.87
N GLU A 139 -5.80 -19.60 -10.75
CA GLU A 139 -6.86 -19.63 -11.75
C GLU A 139 -7.88 -18.48 -11.56
N GLY A 140 -7.71 -17.64 -10.54
CA GLY A 140 -8.61 -16.53 -10.24
C GLY A 140 -9.82 -16.89 -9.37
N ASN A 141 -9.95 -18.15 -8.97
CA ASN A 141 -11.00 -18.60 -8.06
C ASN A 141 -10.63 -18.24 -6.61
N GLY A 142 -11.63 -17.97 -5.77
CA GLY A 142 -11.33 -17.68 -4.38
C GLY A 142 -12.51 -17.64 -3.41
N TYR A 143 -12.15 -17.42 -2.16
CA TYR A 143 -13.03 -17.34 -1.00
C TYR A 143 -12.70 -16.08 -0.20
N GLN A 144 -13.71 -15.40 0.31
CA GLN A 144 -13.56 -14.34 1.30
C GLN A 144 -14.30 -14.76 2.57
N VAL A 145 -13.63 -14.68 3.71
CA VAL A 145 -14.18 -14.92 5.04
C VAL A 145 -14.09 -13.61 5.80
N MET A 146 -15.23 -12.98 6.05
CA MET A 146 -15.30 -11.74 6.82
C MET A 146 -15.79 -12.04 8.24
N GLU A 147 -15.08 -11.57 9.25
CA GLU A 147 -15.52 -11.63 10.65
C GLU A 147 -15.97 -10.25 11.13
N VAL A 148 -17.27 -10.12 11.42
CA VAL A 148 -17.85 -8.89 11.97
C VAL A 148 -18.67 -9.25 13.20
N ASN A 149 -18.36 -8.63 14.35
CA ASN A 149 -19.05 -8.89 15.62
C ASN A 149 -19.08 -10.39 16.03
N GLY A 150 -18.01 -11.14 15.72
CA GLY A 150 -17.90 -12.57 16.03
C GLY A 150 -18.76 -13.48 15.14
N GLN A 151 -19.41 -12.95 14.10
CA GLN A 151 -20.06 -13.72 13.07
C GLN A 151 -19.16 -13.80 11.84
N LYS A 152 -18.94 -15.03 11.34
CA LYS A 152 -18.18 -15.28 10.12
C LYS A 152 -19.13 -15.39 8.94
N PHE A 153 -18.85 -14.63 7.90
CA PHE A 153 -19.53 -14.69 6.61
C PHE A 153 -18.54 -15.15 5.56
N GLU A 154 -18.90 -16.21 4.84
CA GLU A 154 -18.07 -16.73 3.75
C GLU A 154 -18.77 -16.51 2.41
N SER A 155 -18.03 -16.05 1.42
CA SER A 155 -18.47 -15.97 0.02
C SER A 155 -17.40 -16.56 -0.87
N GLU A 156 -17.82 -17.25 -1.93
CA GLU A 156 -16.94 -17.76 -2.98
C GLU A 156 -17.10 -16.94 -4.26
N TRP A 157 -16.06 -16.89 -5.09
CA TRP A 157 -16.11 -16.35 -6.44
C TRP A 157 -15.28 -17.21 -7.40
N SER A 158 -15.58 -17.08 -8.69
CA SER A 158 -14.88 -17.74 -9.78
C SER A 158 -14.83 -16.80 -10.98
N GLU A 159 -13.71 -16.75 -11.70
CA GLU A 159 -13.57 -16.03 -12.97
C GLU A 159 -14.04 -16.85 -14.19
#